data_AF-A0A7C3LRG9-F1
#
_entry.id   AF-A0A7C3LRG9-F1
#
_cell.length_a   1.000
_cell.length_b   1.000
_cell.length_c   1.000
_cell.angle_alpha   90.00
_cell.angle_beta   90.00
_cell.angle_gamma   90.00
#
_symmetry.space_group_name_H-M   'P 1'
#
loop_
_entity.id
_entity.type
_entity.pdbx_description
1 polymer ?
#
loop_
_entity_poly.entity_id
_entity_poly.type
_entity_poly.pdbx_seq_one_letter_code
_entity_poly.pdbx_strand_id
1 'polypeptide(L)' 'MKPPKTRVVGLYDDPYTTIVYNLGDESVSDVYVDGRKKVSDKAPLGIDVENLREKLTDTRTELLDEAAICGK' A
#
# COMPACT_ATOMS: atom_id res chain seq x y z
N MET A 1 24.15 9.89 27.63
CA MET A 1 24.27 9.69 26.17
C MET A 1 23.18 10.49 25.48
N LYS A 2 23.53 11.40 24.55
CA LYS A 2 22.51 12.03 23.68
C LYS A 2 22.00 10.96 22.71
N PRO A 3 20.69 10.90 22.39
CA PRO A 3 20.20 9.99 21.37
C PRO A 3 20.91 10.28 20.04
N PRO A 4 21.19 9.25 19.22
CA PRO A 4 21.71 9.48 17.89
C PRO A 4 20.70 10.36 17.16
N LYS A 5 21.14 11.53 16.69
CA LYS A 5 20.33 12.36 15.80
C LYS A 5 20.09 11.51 14.56
N THR A 6 18.87 11.04 14.36
CA THR A 6 18.43 10.47 13.08
C THR A 6 18.77 11.51 12.02
N ARG A 7 19.79 11.22 11.22
CA ARG A 7 20.23 12.10 10.14
C ARG A 7 19.09 12.05 9.13
N VAL A 8 18.29 13.11 9.04
CA VAL A 8 17.40 13.30 7.90
C VAL A 8 18.33 13.37 6.70
N VAL A 9 18.45 12.26 5.98
CA VAL A 9 19.28 12.16 4.78
C VAL A 9 18.64 13.14 3.80
N GLY A 10 19.42 14.14 3.39
CA GLY A 10 18.92 15.31 2.69
C GLY A 10 18.04 14.93 1.51
N LEU A 11 16.83 15.49 1.49
CA LEU A 11 15.82 15.37 0.44
C LEU A 11 16.27 15.85 -0.96
N TYR A 12 17.54 16.23 -1.16
CA TYR A 12 17.93 17.12 -2.26
C TYR A 12 19.13 16.71 -3.14
N ASP A 13 19.89 15.66 -2.82
CA ASP A 13 21.10 15.35 -3.63
C ASP A 13 21.05 14.02 -4.42
N ASP A 14 20.18 13.07 -4.04
CA ASP A 14 20.04 11.80 -4.77
C ASP A 14 18.56 11.36 -4.87
N PRO A 15 17.97 11.36 -6.08
CA PRO A 15 16.59 10.90 -6.26
C PRO A 15 16.40 9.43 -5.86
N TYR A 16 17.44 8.58 -5.95
CA TYR A 16 17.32 7.17 -5.56
C TYR A 16 17.24 7.01 -4.04
N THR A 17 18.02 7.77 -3.28
CA THR A 17 17.91 7.84 -1.82
C THR A 17 16.52 8.32 -1.40
N THR A 18 15.97 9.34 -2.06
CA THR A 18 14.60 9.80 -1.79
C THR A 18 13.56 8.70 -2.08
N ILE A 19 13.70 7.96 -3.18
CA ILE A 19 12.81 6.82 -3.50
C ILE A 19 12.86 5.73 -2.41
N VAL A 20 14.04 5.41 -1.89
CA VAL A 20 14.22 4.30 -0.93
C VAL A 20 13.81 4.68 0.49
N TYR A 21 14.11 5.90 0.93
CA TYR A 21 13.99 6.26 2.35
C TYR A 21 12.87 7.25 2.66
N ASN A 22 12.38 8.00 1.68
CA ASN A 22 11.47 9.13 1.91
C ASN A 22 10.10 8.99 1.22
N LEU A 23 9.97 8.13 0.19
CA LEU A 23 8.70 7.89 -0.50
C LEU A 23 8.08 6.56 -0.08
N GLY A 24 6.79 6.57 0.22
CA GLY A 24 5.97 5.37 0.41
C GLY A 24 5.17 4.98 -0.84
N ASP A 25 4.48 3.85 -0.78
CA ASP A 25 3.67 3.34 -1.90
C ASP A 25 2.51 4.28 -2.26
N GLU A 26 2.03 5.10 -1.31
CA GLU A 26 1.03 6.13 -1.53
C GLU A 26 1.47 7.26 -2.47
N SER A 27 2.78 7.34 -2.76
CA SER A 27 3.36 8.31 -3.69
C SER A 27 3.26 7.87 -5.15
N VAL A 28 2.88 6.61 -5.42
CA VAL A 28 2.71 6.09 -6.79
C VAL A 28 1.43 6.65 -7.42
N SER A 29 1.57 7.46 -8.47
CA SER A 29 0.42 8.03 -9.20
C SER A 29 0.00 7.19 -10.41
N ASP A 30 0.97 6.66 -11.16
CA ASP A 30 0.73 6.00 -12.44
C ASP A 30 1.58 4.74 -12.57
N VAL A 31 0.96 3.66 -13.04
CA VAL A 31 1.61 2.36 -13.25
C VAL A 31 1.35 1.89 -14.67
N TYR A 32 2.40 1.44 -15.36
CA TYR A 32 2.33 0.87 -16.70
C TYR A 32 2.86 -0.56 -16.70
N VAL A 33 2.12 -1.47 -17.33
CA VAL A 33 2.52 -2.87 -17.52
C VAL A 33 2.40 -3.17 -19.01
N ASP A 34 3.49 -3.60 -19.64
CA ASP A 34 3.59 -3.83 -21.09
C ASP A 34 3.10 -2.62 -21.92
N GLY A 35 3.48 -1.41 -21.49
CA GLY A 35 3.07 -0.15 -22.11
C GLY A 35 1.61 0.26 -21.87
N ARG A 36 0.82 -0.54 -21.15
CA ARG A 36 -0.58 -0.25 -20.84
C ARG A 36 -0.70 0.34 -19.44
N LYS A 37 -1.41 1.47 -19.32
CA LYS A 37 -1.68 2.11 -18.03
C LYS A 37 -2.62 1.22 -17.20
N LYS A 38 -2.23 0.93 -15.95
CA LYS A 38 -2.97 0.10 -14.97
C LYS A 38 -3.38 0.88 -13.72
N VAL A 39 -2.66 1.93 -13.37
CA VAL A 39 -3.04 2.91 -12.34
C VAL A 39 -2.94 4.28 -12.96
N SER A 40 -3.92 5.15 -12.70
CA SER A 40 -3.93 6.54 -13.14
C SER A 40 -4.41 7.44 -12.02
N ASP A 41 -3.64 8.47 -11.69
CA ASP A 41 -3.95 9.37 -10.57
C ASP A 41 -4.30 8.61 -9.28
N LYS A 42 -3.46 7.62 -8.93
CA LYS A 42 -3.60 6.72 -7.79
C LYS A 42 -4.80 5.76 -7.84
N ALA A 43 -5.64 5.82 -8.86
CA ALA A 43 -6.78 4.92 -9.04
C ALA A 43 -6.42 3.73 -9.94
N PRO A 44 -6.59 2.47 -9.49
CA PRO A 44 -6.40 1.31 -10.35
C PRO A 44 -7.50 1.25 -11.42
N LEU A 45 -7.10 0.97 -12.65
CA LEU A 45 -7.98 0.92 -13.82
C LEU A 45 -8.54 -0.50 -14.00
N GLY A 46 -9.85 -0.61 -14.13
CA GLY A 46 -10.54 -1.88 -14.36
C GLY A 46 -10.68 -2.76 -13.10
N ILE A 47 -10.37 -2.20 -11.92
CA ILE A 47 -10.58 -2.85 -10.62
C ILE A 47 -11.63 -2.04 -9.86
N ASP A 48 -12.68 -2.71 -9.41
CA ASP A 48 -13.68 -2.14 -8.51
C ASP A 48 -13.21 -2.29 -7.07
N VAL A 49 -12.58 -1.23 -6.55
CA VAL A 49 -11.96 -1.23 -5.21
C VAL A 49 -13.00 -1.35 -4.11
N GLU A 50 -14.18 -0.74 -4.26
CA GLU A 50 -15.22 -0.78 -3.23
C GLU A 50 -15.82 -2.18 -3.11
N ASN A 51 -16.14 -2.81 -4.24
CA ASN A 51 -16.59 -4.21 -4.25
C ASN A 51 -15.52 -5.17 -3.67
N LEU A 52 -14.24 -4.94 -3.93
CA LEU A 52 -13.17 -5.74 -3.30
C LEU A 52 -13.13 -5.57 -1.77
N ARG A 53 -13.36 -4.37 -1.26
CA ARG A 53 -13.42 -4.10 0.19
C ARG A 53 -14.62 -4.78 0.85
N GLU A 54 -15.77 -4.75 0.19
CA GLU A 54 -16.97 -5.47 0.65
C GLU A 54 -16.69 -6.97 0.73
N LYS A 55 -16.19 -7.58 -0.36
CA LYS A 55 -15.83 -9.00 -0.37
C LYS A 55 -14.82 -9.37 0.71
N LEU A 56 -13.81 -8.53 0.93
CA LEU A 56 -12.82 -8.76 1.99
C LEU A 56 -13.48 -8.76 3.38
N THR A 57 -14.44 -7.88 3.61
CA THR A 57 -15.18 -7.77 4.87
C THR A 57 -16.05 -9.00 5.10
N ASP A 58 -16.73 -9.47 4.06
CA ASP A 58 -17.55 -10.68 4.11
C ASP A 58 -16.69 -11.90 4.43
N THR A 59 -15.61 -12.12 3.67
CA THR A 59 -14.68 -13.23 3.91
C THR A 59 -14.06 -13.15 5.30
N ARG A 60 -13.69 -11.95 5.78
CA ARG A 60 -13.18 -11.79 7.15
C ARG A 60 -14.21 -12.22 8.19
N THR A 61 -15.48 -11.89 7.98
CA THR A 61 -16.57 -12.23 8.90
C THR A 61 -16.77 -13.75 8.94
N GLU A 62 -16.84 -14.40 7.77
CA GLU A 62 -16.96 -15.85 7.66
C GLU A 62 -15.83 -16.58 8.40
N LEU A 63 -14.57 -16.16 8.19
CA LEU A 63 -13.42 -16.78 8.87
C LEU A 63 -13.45 -16.63 10.39
N LEU A 64 -13.95 -15.49 10.89
CA LEU A 64 -14.08 -15.27 12.33
C LEU A 64 -15.22 -16.11 12.93
N ASP A 65 -16.32 -16.27 12.21
CA ASP A 65 -17.43 -17.11 12.64
C ASP A 65 -17.04 -18.59 12.68
N GLU A 66 -16.33 -19.08 11.66
CA GLU A 66 -15.78 -20.44 11.65
C GLU A 66 -14.83 -20.69 12.83
N ALA A 67 -13.93 -19.74 13.11
CA ALA A 67 -13.00 -19.82 14.24
C ALA A 67 -13.75 -19.82 15.59
N ALA A 68 -14.83 -19.05 15.71
CA ALA A 68 -15.66 -19.01 16.92
C ALA A 68 -16.43 -20.32 17.15
N ILE A 69 -16.82 -21.02 16.07
CA ILE A 69 -17.48 -22.33 16.14
C ILE A 69 -16.47 -23.44 16.49
N CYS A 70 -15.25 -23.40 15.95
CA CYS A 70 -14.22 -24.41 16.17
C CYS A 70 -13.61 -24.37 17.59
N GLY A 71 -13.82 -23.26 18.32
CA GLY A 71 -13.41 -23.10 19.73
C GLY A 71 -14.39 -23.63 20.79
N LYS A 72 -15.50 -24.27 20.37
CA LYS A 72 -16.48 -24.95 21.24
C LYS A 72 -16.39 -26.46 21.08
#